data_AF-A0A3S3RL78-F1
#
_entry.id   AF-A0A3S3RL78-F1
#
_cell.length_a   1.000
_cell.length_b   1.000
_cell.length_c   1.000
_cell.angle_alpha   90.00
_cell.angle_beta   90.00
_cell.angle_gamma   90.00
#
_symmetry.space_group_name_H-M   'P 1'
#
loop_
_entity.id
_entity.type
_entity.pdbx_description
1 polymer ?
#
loop_
_entity_poly.entity_id
_entity_poly.type
_entity_poly.pdbx_seq_one_letter_code
_entity_poly.pdbx_strand_id
1 'polypeptide(L)' 'MADSRATTEQKILTLINGQSDDPNVDPATARQEFAKDMAKIVHDAIVGRQTVVTGTSASGGPVTGTGIIQEA' A
#
# COMPACT_ATOMS: atom_id res chain seq x y z
N MET A 1 10.51 -7.33 0.09
CA MET A 1 10.55 -6.17 -0.84
C MET A 1 9.13 -5.73 -1.07
N ALA A 2 8.86 -4.42 -1.11
CA ALA A 2 7.54 -3.90 -1.43
C ALA A 2 7.03 -4.45 -2.76
N ASP A 3 5.72 -4.64 -2.88
CA ASP A 3 5.12 -5.07 -4.14
C ASP A 3 5.43 -4.08 -5.28
N SER A 4 5.63 -4.64 -6.48
CA SER A 4 5.70 -3.83 -7.69
C SER A 4 4.34 -3.19 -7.99
N ARG A 5 4.34 -2.05 -8.67
CA ARG A 5 3.10 -1.37 -9.08
C ARG A 5 2.14 -2.31 -9.82
N ALA A 6 2.65 -3.10 -10.77
CA ALA A 6 1.84 -4.05 -11.53
C ALA A 6 1.23 -5.15 -10.65
N THR A 7 1.99 -5.63 -9.65
CA THR A 7 1.50 -6.60 -8.67
C THR A 7 0.39 -6.01 -7.80
N THR A 8 0.57 -4.77 -7.32
CA THR A 8 -0.45 -4.06 -6.53
C THR A 8 -1.72 -3.82 -7.35
N GLU A 9 -1.60 -3.34 -8.59
CA GLU A 9 -2.74 -3.14 -9.49
C GLU A 9 -3.52 -4.44 -9.73
N GLN A 10 -2.82 -5.56 -9.95
CA GLN A 10 -3.45 -6.86 -10.11
C GLN A 10 -4.19 -7.31 -8.84
N LYS A 11 -3.60 -7.12 -7.64
CA LYS A 11 -4.25 -7.46 -6.37
C LYS A 11 -5.52 -6.63 -6.14
N ILE A 12 -5.48 -5.33 -6.44
CA ILE A 12 -6.65 -4.44 -6.35
C ILE A 12 -7.76 -4.91 -7.31
N LEU A 13 -7.42 -5.22 -8.56
CA LEU A 13 -8.39 -5.71 -9.54
C LEU A 13 -9.04 -7.03 -9.10
N THR A 14 -8.24 -7.97 -8.59
CA THR A 14 -8.76 -9.23 -8.04
C THR A 14 -9.71 -8.99 -6.87
N LEU A 15 -9.37 -8.08 -5.96
CA LEU A 15 -10.24 -7.75 -4.81
C LEU A 15 -11.57 -7.15 -5.26
N ILE A 16 -11.53 -6.17 -6.18
CA ILE A 16 -12.74 -5.52 -6.71
C ILE A 16 -13.65 -6.54 -7.41
N ASN A 17 -13.07 -7.42 -8.22
CA ASN A 17 -13.83 -8.44 -8.95
C ASN A 17 -14.37 -9.54 -8.02
N GLY A 18 -13.71 -9.84 -6.90
CA GLY A 18 -14.11 -10.91 -5.99
C GLY A 18 -15.16 -10.53 -4.95
N GLN A 19 -15.35 -9.23 -4.67
CA GLN A 19 -16.20 -8.75 -3.56
C GLN A 19 -17.67 -8.48 -3.95
N SER A 20 -18.09 -8.88 -5.16
CA SER A 20 -19.44 -8.58 -5.68
C SER A 20 -20.45 -9.76 -5.66
N ASP A 21 -20.05 -10.96 -5.23
CA ASP A 21 -20.79 -12.18 -5.63
C ASP A 21 -21.39 -13.05 -4.50
N ASP A 22 -21.31 -12.67 -3.21
CA ASP A 22 -21.99 -13.43 -2.14
C ASP A 22 -23.29 -12.76 -1.68
N PRO A 23 -24.47 -13.26 -2.11
CA PRO A 23 -25.76 -12.69 -1.72
C PRO A 23 -26.13 -12.93 -0.25
N ASN A 24 -25.34 -13.71 0.51
CA ASN A 24 -25.60 -14.04 1.91
C ASN A 24 -24.83 -13.16 2.90
N VAL A 25 -23.92 -12.30 2.42
CA VAL A 25 -23.13 -11.42 3.28
C VAL A 25 -23.84 -10.08 3.43
N ASP A 26 -24.00 -9.64 4.67
CA ASP A 26 -24.53 -8.30 4.95
C ASP A 26 -23.65 -7.22 4.28
N PRO A 27 -24.23 -6.25 3.56
CA PRO A 27 -23.46 -5.23 2.86
C PRO A 27 -22.50 -4.43 3.76
N ALA A 28 -22.79 -4.26 5.06
CA ALA A 28 -21.87 -3.56 5.95
C ALA A 28 -20.63 -4.41 6.25
N THR A 29 -20.81 -5.71 6.48
CA THR A 29 -19.69 -6.65 6.65
C THR A 29 -18.86 -6.76 5.39
N ALA A 30 -19.47 -6.90 4.21
CA ALA A 30 -18.75 -6.95 2.93
C ALA A 30 -17.87 -5.71 2.72
N ARG A 31 -18.42 -4.51 2.94
CA ARG A 31 -17.67 -3.24 2.83
C ARG A 31 -16.54 -3.14 3.84
N GLN A 32 -16.74 -3.65 5.06
CA GLN A 32 -15.71 -3.65 6.08
C GLN A 32 -14.54 -4.57 5.69
N GLU A 33 -14.82 -5.78 5.22
CA GLU A 33 -13.78 -6.72 4.77
C GLU A 33 -13.05 -6.19 3.53
N PHE A 34 -13.77 -5.64 2.55
CA PHE A 34 -13.16 -4.93 1.42
C PHE A 34 -12.18 -3.85 1.86
N ALA A 35 -12.58 -3.01 2.84
CA ALA A 35 -11.74 -1.93 3.32
C ALA A 35 -10.47 -2.45 4.03
N LYS A 36 -10.57 -3.55 4.80
CA LYS A 36 -9.43 -4.21 5.43
C LYS A 36 -8.46 -4.78 4.39
N ASP A 37 -8.98 -5.49 3.40
CA ASP A 37 -8.16 -6.09 2.35
C ASP A 37 -7.48 -5.01 1.50
N MET A 38 -8.19 -3.94 1.17
CA MET A 38 -7.62 -2.79 0.47
C MET A 38 -6.50 -2.14 1.29
N ALA A 39 -6.71 -1.90 2.59
CA ALA A 39 -5.70 -1.35 3.47
C ALA A 39 -4.45 -2.24 3.53
N LYS A 40 -4.63 -3.56 3.57
CA LYS A 40 -3.53 -4.53 3.53
C LYS A 40 -2.74 -4.44 2.21
N ILE A 41 -3.42 -4.40 1.07
CA ILE A 41 -2.74 -4.29 -0.25
C ILE A 41 -1.91 -3.02 -0.34
N VAL A 42 -2.43 -1.89 0.15
CA VAL A 42 -1.70 -0.62 0.18
C VAL A 42 -0.50 -0.69 1.11
N HIS A 43 -0.67 -1.28 2.31
CA HIS A 43 0.42 -1.49 3.25
C HIS A 43 1.57 -2.29 2.63
N ASP A 44 1.27 -3.43 2.01
CA ASP A 44 2.26 -4.32 1.40
C ASP A 44 2.97 -3.68 0.19
N ALA A 45 2.35 -2.67 -0.46
CA ALA A 45 2.95 -1.89 -1.54
C ALA A 45 3.91 -0.79 -1.05
N ILE A 46 3.81 -0.40 0.22
CA ILE A 46 4.57 0.70 0.83
C ILE A 46 5.74 0.17 1.67
N VAL A 47 5.49 -0.81 2.54
CA VAL A 47 6.50 -1.34 3.45
C VAL A 47 7.57 -2.10 2.66
N GLY A 48 8.84 -1.81 2.95
CA GLY A 48 9.99 -2.37 2.24
C GLY A 48 10.30 -1.66 0.93
N ARG A 49 9.67 -0.52 0.63
CA ARG A 49 9.99 0.31 -0.53
C ARG A 49 11.22 1.16 -0.24
N GLN A 50 12.21 1.11 -1.14
CA GLN A 50 13.36 2.00 -1.06
C GLN A 50 12.97 3.40 -1.55
N THR A 51 13.28 4.41 -0.76
CA THR A 51 12.99 5.81 -1.05
C THR A 51 14.27 6.62 -1.05
N VAL A 52 14.28 7.69 -1.86
CA VAL A 52 15.32 8.71 -1.85
C VAL A 52 14.74 9.93 -1.15
N VAL A 53 15.38 10.36 -0.08
CA VAL A 53 15.01 11.56 0.68
C VAL A 53 16.03 12.63 0.35
N THR A 54 15.53 13.79 -0.10
CA THR A 54 16.35 14.96 -0.36
C THR A 54 16.00 16.01 0.68
N GLY A 55 17.00 16.56 1.35
CA GLY A 55 16.83 17.59 2.37
C GLY A 55 17.93 18.64 2.30
N THR A 56 17.91 19.56 3.25
CA THR A 56 18.92 20.61 3.41
C THR A 56 19.65 20.38 4.74
N SER A 57 20.99 20.40 4.72
CA SER A 57 21.80 20.31 5.93
C SER A 57 21.58 21.53 6.83
N ALA A 58 21.99 21.43 8.09
CA ALA A 58 22.03 22.58 9.00
C ALA A 58 22.92 23.73 8.47
N SER A 59 23.84 23.44 7.56
CA SER A 59 24.72 24.40 6.89
C SER A 59 24.19 24.93 5.55
N GLY A 60 22.97 24.55 5.12
CA GLY A 60 22.32 25.07 3.91
C GLY A 60 22.63 24.31 2.60
N GLY A 61 23.42 23.24 2.64
CA GLY A 61 23.72 22.42 1.46
C GLY A 61 22.70 21.31 1.23
N PRO A 62 22.49 20.84 -0.02
CA PRO A 62 21.61 19.71 -0.29
C PRO A 62 22.21 18.41 0.26
N VAL A 63 21.36 17.58 0.88
CA VAL A 63 21.70 16.24 1.36
C VAL A 63 20.74 15.24 0.74
N THR A 64 21.27 14.13 0.23
CA THR A 64 20.48 13.02 -0.30
C THR A 64 20.77 11.76 0.50
N GLY A 65 19.73 11.10 0.97
CA GLY A 65 19.80 9.81 1.67
C GLY A 65 18.87 8.79 1.03
N THR A 66 19.18 7.51 1.17
CA THR A 66 18.27 6.43 0.80
C THR A 66 17.78 5.73 2.06
N GLY A 67 16.48 5.43 2.13
CA GLY A 67 15.88 4.71 3.23
C GLY A 67 14.97 3.58 2.72
N ILE A 68 14.61 2.68 3.62
CA ILE A 68 13.57 1.67 3.38
C ILE A 68 12.42 2.01 4.34
N ILE A 69 11.20 2.09 3.81
CA ILE A 69 10.01 2.30 4.65
C ILE A 69 9.80 1.06 5.52
N GLN A 70 9.71 1.26 6.83
CA GLN A 70 9.46 0.21 7.82
C GLN A 70 8.03 0.32 8.35
N GLU A 71 7.53 -0.77 8.92
CA GLU A 71 6.29 -0.78 9.68
C GLU A 71 6.43 0.11 10.92
N ALA A 72 5.34 0.77 11.31
CA ALA A 72 5.29 1.72 12.42
C ALA A 72 5.00 1.01 13.76
#